data_AF-A0A8S3WQ76-F1
#
_entry.id   AF-A0A8S3WQ76-F1
#
_cell.length_a   1.000
_cell.length_b   1.000
_cell.length_c   1.000
_cell.angle_alpha   90.00
_cell.angle_beta   90.00
_cell.angle_gamma   90.00
#
_symmetry.space_group_name_H-M   'P 1'
#
loop_
_entity.id
_entity.type
_entity.pdbx_description
1 polymer ?
#
loop_
_entity_poly.entity_id
_entity_poly.type
_entity_poly.pdbx_seq_one_letter_code
_entity_poly.pdbx_strand_id
1 'polypeptide(L)'
;MTLQELSQDLRRQGKLKVLNVPRALYGKGKNNRHKWRGEKPVRRRTQQRNIIMHLSGNKGEAKSITKPLEGWALFLNDEILNKIEYHTNKEIEKKKRKKYKGFQEEEDGEENITSSSLPSFVKPVSLVELKALIGLYYLAGVF
;
A
#
# COMPACT_ATOMS: atom_id res chain seq x y z
N MET A 1 19.90 -52.23 7.56
CA MET A 1 18.65 -52.62 6.90
C MET A 1 17.79 -51.37 6.73
N THR A 2 17.77 -50.81 5.53
CA THR A 2 17.15 -49.50 5.24
C THR A 2 15.65 -49.65 4.93
N LEU A 3 14.85 -48.59 5.13
CA LEU A 3 13.39 -48.62 4.88
C LEU A 3 13.04 -49.03 3.43
N GLN A 4 13.95 -48.82 2.48
CA GLN A 4 13.79 -49.23 1.09
C GLN A 4 13.90 -50.75 0.91
N GLU A 5 14.77 -51.42 1.67
CA GLU A 5 14.95 -52.87 1.64
C GLU A 5 13.73 -53.59 2.26
N LEU A 6 13.25 -53.10 3.40
CA LEU A 6 12.02 -53.57 4.04
C LEU A 6 10.79 -53.44 3.12
N SER A 7 10.70 -52.33 2.37
CA SER A 7 9.65 -52.13 1.37
C SER A 7 9.73 -53.13 0.21
N GLN A 8 10.92 -53.61 -0.16
CA GLN A 8 11.07 -54.57 -1.27
C GLN A 8 10.75 -55.99 -0.81
N ASP A 9 11.14 -56.37 0.41
CA ASP A 9 10.84 -57.68 0.97
C ASP A 9 9.34 -57.87 1.28
N LEU A 10 8.66 -56.83 1.77
CA LEU A 10 7.21 -56.85 1.98
C LEU A 10 6.41 -56.95 0.66
N ARG A 11 6.96 -56.48 -0.47
CA ARG A 11 6.37 -56.67 -1.82
C ARG A 11 6.56 -58.09 -2.32
N ARG A 12 7.73 -58.71 -2.08
CA ARG A 12 8.00 -60.10 -2.46
C ARG A 12 7.10 -61.09 -1.72
N GLN A 13 6.72 -60.78 -0.48
CA GLN A 13 5.81 -61.60 0.33
C GLN A 13 4.32 -61.42 -0.01
N GLY A 14 3.95 -60.64 -1.04
CA GLY A 14 2.56 -60.52 -1.50
C GLY A 14 1.57 -59.87 -0.52
N LYS A 15 2.04 -59.32 0.62
CA LYS A 15 1.20 -58.78 1.70
C LYS A 15 0.79 -57.31 1.52
N LEU A 16 1.24 -56.64 0.46
CA LEU A 16 0.81 -55.29 0.10
C LEU A 16 -0.01 -55.31 -1.19
N LYS A 17 -1.34 -55.21 -1.08
CA LYS A 17 -2.16 -54.71 -2.18
C LYS A 17 -1.91 -53.21 -2.30
N VAL A 18 -0.98 -52.83 -3.18
CA VAL A 18 -0.91 -51.45 -3.64
C VAL A 18 -2.23 -51.20 -4.37
N LEU A 19 -3.13 -50.41 -3.78
CA LEU A 19 -4.31 -49.92 -4.48
C LEU A 19 -3.81 -49.23 -5.74
N ASN A 20 -4.04 -49.87 -6.88
CA ASN A 20 -3.59 -49.42 -8.18
C ASN A 20 -4.40 -48.15 -8.49
N VAL A 21 -3.85 -46.97 -8.13
CA VAL A 21 -4.49 -45.69 -8.43
C VAL A 21 -4.54 -45.61 -9.96
N PRO A 22 -5.73 -45.55 -10.59
CA PRO A 22 -5.82 -45.57 -12.04
C PRO A 22 -5.02 -44.41 -12.62
N ARG A 23 -4.14 -44.75 -13.58
CA ARG A 23 -3.05 -43.91 -14.09
C ARG A 23 -3.47 -42.58 -14.73
N ALA A 24 -4.77 -42.28 -14.82
CA ALA A 24 -5.23 -40.94 -15.15
C ALA A 24 -6.69 -40.75 -14.70
N LEU A 25 -6.91 -39.86 -13.73
CA LEU A 25 -8.22 -39.24 -13.53
C LEU A 25 -8.53 -38.40 -14.79
N TYR A 26 -9.28 -38.98 -15.72
CA TYR A 26 -9.87 -38.29 -16.86
C TYR A 26 -11.28 -37.89 -16.48
N GLY A 27 -11.48 -36.59 -16.18
CA GLY A 27 -12.79 -36.03 -15.88
C GLY A 27 -13.17 -34.97 -16.89
N LYS A 28 -14.43 -34.92 -17.32
CA LYS A 28 -14.95 -33.73 -18.01
C LYS A 28 -15.49 -32.77 -16.95
N GLY A 29 -15.13 -31.49 -17.06
CA GLY A 29 -15.73 -30.44 -16.24
C GLY A 29 -17.21 -30.29 -16.58
N LYS A 30 -17.96 -29.64 -15.69
CA LYS A 30 -19.43 -29.48 -15.73
C LYS A 30 -20.01 -29.11 -17.11
N ASN A 31 -19.29 -28.33 -17.91
CA ASN A 31 -19.75 -27.84 -19.21
C ASN A 31 -19.19 -28.61 -20.41
N ASN A 32 -18.60 -29.80 -20.23
CA ASN A 32 -17.91 -30.62 -21.24
C ASN A 32 -16.76 -29.94 -22.03
N ARG A 33 -16.52 -28.64 -21.83
CA ARG A 33 -15.45 -27.85 -22.48
C ARG A 33 -14.08 -28.04 -21.84
N HIS A 34 -14.04 -28.27 -20.53
CA HIS A 34 -12.81 -28.43 -19.78
C HIS A 34 -12.56 -29.92 -19.51
N LYS A 35 -11.35 -30.40 -19.76
CA LYS A 35 -10.94 -31.79 -19.48
C LYS A 35 -9.89 -31.76 -18.38
N TRP A 36 -10.20 -32.40 -17.26
CA TRP A 36 -9.28 -32.63 -16.16
C TRP A 36 -8.39 -33.82 -16.51
N ARG A 37 -7.09 -33.65 -16.31
CA ARG A 37 -6.10 -34.71 -16.45
C ARG A 37 -5.40 -34.85 -15.10
N GLY A 38 -5.22 -36.08 -14.63
CA GLY A 38 -4.46 -36.38 -13.40
C GLY A 38 -2.94 -36.15 -13.55
N GLU A 39 -2.45 -35.99 -14.77
CA GLU A 39 -1.04 -35.68 -15.03
C GLU A 39 -0.80 -34.17 -15.04
N LYS A 40 0.27 -33.73 -14.37
CA LYS A 40 0.71 -32.33 -14.43
C LYS A 40 1.04 -31.96 -15.89
N PRO A 41 0.68 -30.75 -16.35
CA PRO A 41 1.07 -30.31 -17.68
C PRO A 41 2.61 -30.26 -17.78
N VAL A 42 3.14 -30.61 -18.96
CA VAL A 42 4.56 -30.50 -19.25
C VAL A 42 4.97 -29.02 -19.08
N ARG A 43 5.96 -28.76 -18.24
CA ARG A 43 6.52 -27.40 -18.07
C ARG A 43 7.12 -26.96 -19.40
N ARG A 44 6.44 -26.07 -20.11
CA ARG A 44 6.92 -25.41 -21.32
C ARG A 44 7.11 -23.93 -21.04
N ARG A 45 8.08 -23.29 -21.69
CA ARG A 45 8.21 -21.83 -21.67
C ARG A 45 6.90 -21.22 -22.17
N THR A 46 6.40 -20.21 -21.47
CA THR A 46 5.25 -19.42 -21.93
C THR A 46 5.54 -18.90 -23.33
N GLN A 47 4.64 -19.21 -24.28
CA GLN A 47 4.79 -18.75 -25.67
C GLN A 47 4.86 -17.22 -25.69
N GLN A 48 5.68 -16.64 -26.57
CA GLN A 48 5.87 -15.19 -26.64
C GLN A 48 4.54 -14.42 -26.81
N ARG A 49 3.59 -14.97 -27.56
CA ARG A 49 2.23 -14.43 -27.73
C ARG A 49 1.38 -14.39 -26.45
N ASN A 50 1.74 -15.19 -25.44
CA ASN A 50 1.07 -15.24 -24.14
C ASN A 50 1.80 -14.39 -23.07
N ILE A 51 2.91 -13.74 -23.45
CA ILE A 51 3.60 -12.79 -22.59
C ILE A 51 2.90 -11.44 -22.77
N ILE A 52 2.01 -11.10 -21.85
CA ILE A 52 1.43 -9.76 -21.78
C ILE A 52 2.54 -8.82 -21.31
N MET A 53 3.14 -8.08 -22.24
CA MET A 53 4.15 -7.07 -21.91
C MET A 53 3.47 -5.81 -21.39
N HIS A 54 3.34 -5.69 -20.08
CA HIS A 54 3.09 -4.38 -19.47
C HIS A 54 4.42 -3.63 -19.44
N LEU A 55 4.58 -2.62 -20.30
CA LEU A 55 5.69 -1.69 -20.20
C LEU A 55 5.62 -1.03 -18.82
N SER A 56 6.67 -1.22 -18.03
CA SER A 56 6.83 -0.52 -16.75
C SER A 56 7.04 0.96 -17.06
N GLY A 57 6.03 1.77 -16.77
CA GLY A 57 6.07 3.20 -16.98
C GLY A 57 4.94 3.89 -16.25
N ASN A 58 4.98 5.22 -16.30
CA ASN A 58 3.97 6.06 -15.68
C ASN A 58 2.58 5.69 -16.21
N LYS A 59 1.59 5.67 -15.31
CA LYS A 59 0.20 5.29 -15.63
C LYS A 59 -0.73 6.47 -15.38
N GLY A 60 -1.82 6.52 -16.14
CA GLY A 60 -2.84 7.55 -15.99
C GLY A 60 -2.29 8.96 -16.14
N GLU A 61 -2.67 9.83 -15.21
CA GLU A 61 -2.31 11.26 -15.16
C GLU A 61 -0.80 11.49 -15.05
N ALA A 62 -0.05 10.53 -14.50
CA ALA A 62 1.41 10.60 -14.42
C ALA A 62 2.12 10.54 -15.79
N LYS A 63 1.41 10.22 -16.87
CA LYS A 63 1.97 10.19 -18.23
C LYS A 63 2.11 11.58 -18.85
N SER A 64 1.22 12.50 -18.53
CA SER A 64 1.16 13.85 -19.14
C SER A 64 2.03 14.87 -18.40
N ILE A 65 2.60 14.50 -17.26
CA ILE A 65 3.35 15.41 -16.40
C ILE A 65 4.73 15.68 -16.99
N THR A 66 5.06 16.97 -17.09
CA THR A 66 6.36 17.43 -17.59
C THR A 66 7.16 18.16 -16.51
N LYS A 67 6.48 18.70 -15.48
CA LYS A 67 7.14 19.46 -14.41
C LYS A 67 7.34 18.60 -13.17
N PRO A 68 8.51 18.71 -12.49
CA PRO A 68 8.76 17.97 -11.24
C PRO A 68 7.74 18.26 -10.14
N LEU A 69 7.29 19.52 -10.05
CA LEU A 69 6.33 19.96 -9.03
C LEU A 69 4.94 19.35 -9.23
N GLU A 70 4.50 19.20 -10.49
CA GLU A 70 3.27 18.48 -10.84
C GLU A 70 3.40 16.98 -10.49
N GLY A 71 4.57 16.39 -10.70
CA GLY A 71 4.84 15.01 -10.31
C GLY A 71 4.76 14.81 -8.80
N TRP A 72 5.23 15.79 -8.04
CA TRP A 72 5.16 15.77 -6.58
C TRP A 72 3.73 15.92 -6.06
N ALA A 73 2.92 16.75 -6.73
CA ALA A 73 1.51 16.93 -6.43
C ALA A 73 0.68 15.64 -6.58
N LEU A 74 1.11 14.67 -7.40
CA LEU A 74 0.45 13.36 -7.48
C LEU A 74 0.61 12.51 -6.22
N PHE A 75 1.71 12.69 -5.49
CA PHE A 75 1.95 11.94 -4.25
C PHE A 75 1.31 12.63 -3.05
N LEU A 76 1.31 13.97 -3.07
CA LEU A 76 0.79 14.81 -1.99
C LEU A 76 -0.24 15.79 -2.55
N ASN A 77 -1.44 15.27 -2.78
CA ASN A 77 -2.58 16.04 -3.24
C ASN A 77 -2.97 17.11 -2.22
N ASP A 78 -3.57 18.21 -2.70
CA ASP A 78 -4.06 19.28 -1.82
C ASP A 78 -5.11 18.78 -0.81
N GLU A 79 -5.89 17.75 -1.15
CA GLU A 79 -6.81 17.11 -0.18
C GLU A 79 -6.10 16.54 1.05
N ILE A 80 -4.93 15.91 0.84
CA ILE A 80 -4.12 15.36 1.92
C ILE A 80 -3.54 16.51 2.75
N LEU A 81 -3.02 17.55 2.09
CA LEU A 81 -2.45 18.72 2.76
C LEU A 81 -3.50 19.44 3.61
N ASN A 82 -4.70 19.65 3.08
CA ASN A 82 -5.83 20.25 3.80
C ASN A 82 -6.22 19.41 5.02
N LYS A 83 -6.20 18.08 4.90
CA LYS A 83 -6.50 17.19 6.02
C LYS A 83 -5.43 17.29 7.12
N ILE A 84 -4.15 17.36 6.74
CA ILE A 84 -3.05 17.55 7.69
C ILE A 84 -3.16 18.90 8.38
N GLU A 85 -3.39 19.98 7.63
CA GLU A 85 -3.57 21.33 8.15
C GLU A 85 -4.71 21.37 9.19
N TYR A 86 -5.88 20.85 8.83
CA TYR A 86 -7.04 20.80 9.72
C TYR A 86 -6.74 20.09 11.05
N HIS A 87 -6.15 18.89 10.99
CA HIS A 87 -5.84 18.14 12.21
C HIS A 87 -4.71 18.78 13.03
N THR A 88 -3.73 19.39 12.36
CA THR A 88 -2.62 20.08 13.02
C THR A 88 -3.13 21.31 13.78
N ASN A 89 -3.97 22.12 13.14
CA ASN A 89 -4.58 23.30 13.76
C ASN A 89 -5.46 22.93 14.95
N LYS A 90 -6.24 21.85 14.84
CA LYS A 90 -7.02 21.32 15.96
C LYS A 90 -6.14 20.91 17.16
N GLU A 91 -5.00 20.26 16.91
CA GLU A 91 -4.07 19.89 17.98
C GLU A 91 -3.31 21.10 18.56
N ILE A 92 -2.96 22.10 17.74
CA ILE A 92 -2.39 23.37 18.20
C ILE A 92 -3.38 24.06 19.15
N GLU A 93 -4.64 24.18 18.75
CA GLU A 93 -5.70 24.80 19.56
C GLU A 93 -5.89 24.08 20.90
N LYS A 94 -5.91 22.74 20.88
CA LYS A 94 -6.01 21.92 22.09
C LYS A 94 -4.82 22.13 23.04
N LYS A 95 -3.60 22.22 22.51
CA LYS A 95 -2.39 22.49 23.31
C LYS A 95 -2.38 23.94 23.83
N LYS A 96 -2.81 24.90 23.01
CA LYS A 96 -2.99 26.31 23.36
C LYS A 96 -3.90 26.44 24.59
N ARG A 97 -5.11 25.87 24.52
CA ARG A 97 -6.09 25.87 25.62
C ARG A 97 -5.57 25.20 26.91
N LYS A 98 -4.64 24.25 26.82
CA LYS A 98 -4.08 23.60 28.01
C LYS A 98 -2.98 24.43 28.68
N LYS A 99 -2.09 25.03 27.89
CA LYS A 99 -0.83 25.63 28.38
C LYS A 99 -0.89 27.16 28.54
N TYR A 100 -1.72 27.84 27.75
CA TYR A 100 -1.79 29.30 27.67
C TYR A 100 -3.17 29.85 28.10
N LYS A 101 -3.77 29.23 29.14
CA LYS A 101 -5.09 29.63 29.67
C LYS A 101 -5.15 31.10 30.13
N GLY A 102 -4.05 31.63 30.65
CA GLY A 102 -3.98 33.00 31.16
C GLY A 102 -3.92 34.10 30.10
N PHE A 103 -3.84 33.76 28.81
CA PHE A 103 -3.84 34.71 27.69
C PHE A 103 -5.16 34.70 26.90
N GLN A 104 -6.14 33.88 27.31
CA GLN A 104 -7.49 33.92 26.77
C GLN A 104 -8.30 34.89 27.63
N GLU A 105 -8.24 36.18 27.31
CA GLU A 105 -9.22 37.14 27.82
C GLU A 105 -10.56 36.84 27.14
N GLU A 106 -11.57 36.54 27.95
CA GLU A 106 -12.97 36.48 27.52
C GLU A 106 -13.46 37.93 27.43
N GLU A 107 -13.58 38.47 26.22
CA GLU A 107 -14.51 39.58 25.97
C GLU A 107 -15.71 39.03 25.20
N ASP A 108 -16.88 39.36 25.74
CA ASP A 108 -18.25 39.05 25.33
C ASP A 108 -18.44 38.69 23.85
N GLY A 109 -18.69 37.40 23.59
CA GLY A 109 -19.53 36.91 22.48
C GLY A 109 -18.96 36.92 21.06
N GLU A 110 -17.85 37.60 20.79
CA GLU A 110 -17.19 37.58 19.49
C GLU A 110 -15.69 37.33 19.64
N GLU A 111 -15.20 36.18 19.15
CA GLU A 111 -13.78 35.81 19.15
C GLU A 111 -12.95 36.68 18.18
N ASN A 112 -12.87 37.99 18.42
CA ASN A 112 -11.85 38.84 17.80
C ASN A 112 -10.55 38.67 18.60
N ILE A 113 -9.90 37.52 18.39
CA ILE A 113 -8.55 37.26 18.87
C ILE A 113 -7.64 38.31 18.24
N THR A 114 -7.31 39.37 18.97
CA THR A 114 -6.24 40.27 18.55
C THR A 114 -4.96 39.45 18.54
N SER A 115 -4.50 39.10 17.34
CA SER A 115 -3.36 38.19 17.09
C SER A 115 -2.01 38.71 17.58
N SER A 116 -2.00 39.86 18.26
CA SER A 116 -0.83 40.51 18.85
C SER A 116 -0.48 40.03 20.26
N SER A 117 -1.44 39.54 21.06
CA SER A 117 -1.18 39.12 22.45
C SER A 117 -0.66 37.68 22.57
N LEU A 118 -0.86 36.87 21.52
CA LEU A 118 -0.47 35.47 21.51
C LEU A 118 0.97 35.27 21.00
N PRO A 119 1.70 34.27 21.54
CA PRO A 119 3.04 33.98 21.05
C PRO A 119 2.99 33.56 19.57
N SER A 120 3.91 34.08 18.76
CA SER A 120 3.92 33.83 17.31
C SER A 120 4.00 32.34 16.94
N PHE A 121 4.56 31.50 17.81
CA PHE A 121 4.70 30.06 17.59
C PHE A 121 3.44 29.23 17.93
N VAL A 122 2.35 29.86 18.39
CA VAL A 122 1.06 29.20 18.69
C VAL A 122 -0.03 29.59 17.67
N LYS A 123 0.37 30.25 16.58
CA LYS A 123 -0.53 30.59 15.48
C LYS A 123 -0.95 29.31 14.74
N PRO A 124 -2.16 29.29 14.15
CA PRO A 124 -2.56 28.20 13.27
C PRO A 124 -1.64 28.16 12.05
N VAL A 125 -1.41 26.94 11.56
CA VAL A 125 -0.61 26.67 10.37
C VAL A 125 -1.45 26.92 9.13
N SER A 126 -0.85 27.55 8.13
CA SER A 126 -1.39 27.71 6.78
C SER A 126 -0.83 26.69 5.80
N LEU A 127 -1.54 26.42 4.71
CA LEU A 127 -1.05 25.59 3.61
C LEU A 127 0.30 26.05 3.04
N VAL A 128 0.57 27.35 3.02
CA VAL A 128 1.84 27.90 2.51
C VAL A 128 2.99 27.50 3.44
N GLU A 129 2.81 27.64 4.75
CA GLU A 129 3.81 27.23 5.75
C GLU A 129 4.03 25.72 5.72
N LEU A 130 2.96 24.93 5.55
CA LEU A 130 3.04 23.48 5.44
C LEU A 130 3.81 23.06 4.17
N LYS A 131 3.53 23.70 3.02
CA LYS A 131 4.29 23.50 1.78
C LYS A 131 5.76 23.91 1.94
N ALA A 132 6.04 25.03 2.61
CA ALA A 132 7.39 25.49 2.90
C ALA A 132 8.16 24.52 3.81
N LEU A 133 7.51 23.99 4.85
CA LEU A 133 8.08 22.98 5.75
C LEU A 133 8.48 21.71 4.99
N ILE A 134 7.63 21.22 4.10
CA ILE A 134 7.97 20.03 3.31
C ILE A 134 9.13 20.33 2.34
N GLY A 135 9.16 21.54 1.76
CA GLY A 135 10.31 21.99 0.97
C GLY A 135 11.62 21.98 1.77
N LEU A 136 11.57 22.38 3.04
CA LEU A 136 12.72 22.33 3.95
C LEU A 136 13.16 20.88 4.23
N TYR A 137 12.21 19.96 4.44
CA TYR A 137 12.55 18.54 4.61
C TYR A 137 13.11 17.90 3.35
N TYR A 138 12.60 18.28 2.19
CA TYR A 138 13.17 17.84 0.93
C TYR A 138 14.61 18.31 0.78
N LEU A 139 14.88 19.59 1.09
CA LEU A 139 16.23 20.16 1.09
C LEU A 139 17.16 19.40 2.07
N ALA A 140 16.69 19.16 3.29
CA ALA A 140 17.44 18.43 4.32
C ALA A 140 17.65 16.94 3.99
N GLY A 141 16.90 16.36 3.06
CA GLY A 141 17.14 15.01 2.56
C GLY A 141 18.11 14.95 1.38
N VAL A 142 18.38 16.09 0.74
CA VAL A 142 19.31 16.21 -0.40
C VAL A 142 20.73 16.55 0.07
N PHE A 143 20.85 17.39 1.11
CA PHE A 143 22.11 17.79 1.74
C PHE A 143 22.40 16.94 2.98
#